data_AF-A0A4Y8CC12-F1
#
_entry.id   AF-A0A4Y8CC12-F1
#
_cell.length_a   1.000
_cell.length_b   1.000
_cell.length_c   1.000
_cell.angle_alpha   90.00
_cell.angle_beta   90.00
_cell.angle_gamma   90.00
#
_symmetry.space_group_name_H-M   'P 1'
#
loop_
_entity.id
_entity.type
_entity.pdbx_description
1 polymer ?
#
loop_
_entity_poly.entity_id
_entity_poly.type
_entity_poly.pdbx_seq_one_letter_code
_entity_poly.pdbx_strand_id
1 'polypeptide(L)'
;NDHNMQTTILTYAPKAIDYQNFKGINLFSPNLEFIYLDALTKINKNEESLAVLTDLLKLKLSDEDRARALYIQALTYERMQNVQAEKESLKQCLEIKSASNWQNLCKSKNQILNQ
;
A
#
# COMPACT_ATOMS: atom_id res chain seq x y z
N ASN A 1 -1.23 25.54 5.05
CA ASN A 1 -0.64 24.58 6.01
C ASN A 1 -0.49 23.17 5.45
N ASP A 2 -1.43 22.66 4.65
CA ASP A 2 -1.36 21.27 4.12
C ASP A 2 -0.23 21.00 3.11
N HIS A 3 0.08 21.98 2.24
CA HIS A 3 1.20 21.85 1.29
C HIS A 3 2.55 21.62 1.99
N ASN A 4 2.80 22.27 3.13
CA ASN A 4 4.04 22.10 3.88
C ASN A 4 4.14 20.71 4.50
N MET A 5 3.01 20.15 4.95
CA MET A 5 2.96 18.80 5.52
C MET A 5 3.21 17.74 4.44
N GLN A 6 2.59 17.86 3.26
CA GLN A 6 2.83 16.94 2.15
C GLN A 6 4.30 16.96 1.70
N THR A 7 4.89 18.15 1.53
CA THR A 7 6.32 18.28 1.16
C THR A 7 7.23 17.65 2.22
N THR A 8 6.88 17.80 3.50
CA THR A 8 7.63 17.18 4.61
C THR A 8 7.58 15.66 4.52
N ILE A 9 6.39 15.07 4.32
CA ILE A 9 6.22 13.62 4.17
C ILE A 9 7.05 13.10 2.98
N LEU A 10 6.90 13.73 1.81
CA LEU A 10 7.62 13.33 0.59
C LEU A 10 9.14 13.44 0.74
N THR A 11 9.64 14.33 1.60
CA THR A 11 11.07 14.54 1.80
C THR A 11 11.69 13.58 2.81
N TYR A 12 10.97 13.26 3.89
CA TYR A 12 11.56 12.59 5.06
C TYR A 12 11.05 11.18 5.30
N ALA A 13 9.81 10.85 4.94
CA ALA A 13 9.30 9.48 5.06
C ALA A 13 10.15 8.44 4.30
N PRO A 14 10.55 8.64 3.03
CA PRO A 14 11.37 7.64 2.33
C PRO A 14 12.71 7.41 3.03
N LYS A 15 13.38 8.49 3.48
CA LYS A 15 14.66 8.38 4.22
C LYS A 15 14.54 7.57 5.50
N ALA A 16 13.44 7.75 6.23
CA ALA A 16 13.17 7.01 7.46
C ALA A 16 12.81 5.54 7.17
N ILE A 17 12.03 5.27 6.12
CA ILE A 17 11.74 3.91 5.64
C ILE A 17 13.03 3.19 5.22
N ASP A 18 13.88 3.84 4.42
CA ASP A 18 15.16 3.30 3.95
C ASP A 18 16.08 2.97 5.14
N TYR A 19 16.16 3.87 6.12
CA TYR A 19 16.97 3.64 7.32
C TYR A 19 16.45 2.46 8.15
N GLN A 20 15.13 2.35 8.32
CA GLN A 20 14.50 1.22 9.02
C GLN A 20 14.81 -0.11 8.32
N ASN A 21 14.60 -0.17 7.01
CA ASN A 21 14.88 -1.34 6.17
C ASN A 21 16.37 -1.73 6.24
N PHE A 22 17.27 -0.76 6.11
CA PHE A 22 18.71 -0.98 6.21
C PHE A 22 19.13 -1.56 7.58
N LYS A 23 18.48 -1.11 8.66
CA LYS A 23 18.73 -1.61 10.01
C LYS A 23 17.98 -2.89 10.37
N GLY A 24 17.09 -3.37 9.49
CA GLY A 24 16.21 -4.49 9.78
C GLY A 24 15.24 -4.22 10.94
N ILE A 25 14.93 -2.95 11.20
CA ILE A 25 13.96 -2.53 12.22
C ILE A 25 12.68 -2.08 11.52
N ASN A 26 11.54 -2.29 12.15
CA ASN A 26 10.22 -1.95 11.60
C ASN A 26 9.39 -1.16 12.63
N LEU A 27 10.07 -0.33 13.44
CA LEU A 27 9.49 0.37 14.59
C LEU A 27 8.24 1.19 14.23
N PHE A 28 8.25 1.83 13.06
CA PHE A 28 7.15 2.67 12.57
C PHE A 28 6.32 2.00 11.47
N SER A 29 6.69 0.79 11.04
CA SER A 29 5.96 0.07 10.01
C SER A 29 4.74 -0.63 10.61
N PRO A 30 3.58 -0.69 9.90
CA PRO A 30 3.36 -0.23 8.53
C PRO A 30 2.88 1.23 8.40
N ASN A 31 2.73 1.95 9.52
CA ASN A 31 2.07 3.25 9.55
C ASN A 31 2.80 4.33 8.75
N LEU A 32 4.14 4.36 8.83
CA LEU A 32 4.93 5.33 8.07
C LEU A 32 4.80 5.11 6.57
N GLU A 33 4.79 3.86 6.12
CA GLU A 33 4.61 3.48 4.72
C GLU A 33 3.21 3.87 4.23
N PHE A 34 2.16 3.66 5.03
CA PHE A 34 0.82 4.11 4.65
C PHE A 34 0.71 5.63 4.53
N ILE A 35 1.31 6.39 5.45
CA ILE A 35 1.35 7.87 5.34
C ILE A 35 2.09 8.28 4.07
N TYR A 36 3.18 7.58 3.74
CA TYR A 36 3.95 7.87 2.53
C TYR A 36 3.17 7.53 1.25
N LEU A 37 2.51 6.37 1.21
CA LEU A 37 1.67 5.92 0.10
C LEU A 37 0.50 6.88 -0.17
N ASP A 38 -0.11 7.44 0.87
CA ASP A 38 -1.15 8.47 0.73
C ASP A 38 -0.60 9.75 0.07
N ALA A 39 0.64 10.14 0.41
CA ALA A 39 1.30 11.29 -0.20
C ALA A 39 1.70 11.04 -1.66
N LEU A 40 2.23 9.85 -1.97
CA LEU A 40 2.61 9.44 -3.34
C LEU A 40 1.39 9.34 -4.25
N THR A 41 0.27 8.83 -3.75
CA THR A 41 -0.98 8.70 -4.50
C THR A 41 -1.48 10.05 -4.99
N LYS A 42 -1.39 11.11 -4.16
CA LYS A 42 -1.81 12.48 -4.53
C LYS A 42 -1.01 13.09 -5.68
N ILE A 43 0.19 12.59 -5.93
CA ILE A 43 1.09 13.06 -7.01
C ILE A 43 1.31 12.00 -8.10
N ASN A 44 0.46 10.95 -8.13
CA ASN A 44 0.48 9.88 -9.13
C ASN A 44 1.85 9.16 -9.28
N LYS A 45 2.63 9.07 -8.20
CA LYS A 45 3.92 8.34 -8.18
C LYS A 45 3.70 6.84 -8.03
N ASN A 46 3.02 6.23 -9.00
CA ASN A 46 2.56 4.84 -8.90
C ASN A 46 3.71 3.81 -8.81
N GLU A 47 4.79 3.98 -9.58
CA GLU A 47 5.95 3.08 -9.55
C GLU A 47 6.62 3.06 -8.17
N GLU A 48 6.75 4.24 -7.56
CA GLU A 48 7.31 4.40 -6.22
C GLU A 48 6.38 3.81 -5.16
N SER A 49 5.06 4.01 -5.29
CA SER A 49 4.09 3.34 -4.44
C SER A 49 4.22 1.82 -4.50
N LEU A 50 4.41 1.24 -5.69
CA LEU A 50 4.60 -0.20 -5.85
C LEU A 50 5.91 -0.70 -5.21
N ALA A 51 6.99 0.09 -5.28
CA ALA A 51 8.24 -0.26 -4.60
C ALA A 51 8.04 -0.33 -3.07
N VAL A 52 7.44 0.70 -2.49
CA VAL A 52 7.11 0.76 -1.05
C VAL A 52 6.22 -0.41 -0.63
N LEU A 53 5.17 -0.70 -1.41
CA LEU A 53 4.25 -1.82 -1.15
C LEU A 53 4.94 -3.18 -1.24
N THR A 54 5.85 -3.36 -2.21
CA THR A 54 6.59 -4.60 -2.41
C THR A 54 7.47 -4.90 -1.21
N ASP A 55 8.14 -3.90 -0.65
CA ASP A 55 8.95 -4.07 0.56
C ASP A 55 8.10 -4.25 1.81
N LEU A 56 7.02 -3.48 1.94
CA LEU A 56 6.08 -3.58 3.06
C LEU A 56 5.46 -4.98 3.17
N LEU A 57 5.07 -5.59 2.06
CA LEU A 57 4.43 -6.91 2.03
C LEU A 57 5.37 -8.08 2.38
N LYS A 58 6.69 -7.84 2.44
CA LYS A 58 7.69 -8.80 2.94
C LYS A 58 7.71 -8.86 4.47
N LEU A 59 7.22 -7.82 5.15
CA LEU A 59 7.16 -7.78 6.60
C LEU A 59 6.05 -8.70 7.13
N LYS A 60 6.20 -9.12 8.40
CA LYS A 60 5.13 -9.81 9.13
C LYS A 60 4.09 -8.79 9.57
N LEU A 61 3.11 -8.54 8.72
CA LEU A 61 1.97 -7.64 8.98
C LEU A 61 0.84 -8.36 9.71
N SER A 62 -0.01 -7.59 10.39
CA SER A 62 -1.33 -8.09 10.80
C SER A 62 -2.18 -8.42 9.56
N ASP A 63 -3.18 -9.29 9.70
CA ASP A 63 -4.09 -9.60 8.59
C ASP A 63 -4.79 -8.34 8.04
N GLU A 64 -5.15 -7.41 8.93
CA GLU A 64 -5.77 -6.14 8.56
C GLU A 64 -4.82 -5.23 7.76
N ASP A 65 -3.59 -5.05 8.23
CA ASP A 65 -2.59 -4.23 7.53
C ASP A 65 -2.15 -4.86 6.21
N ARG A 66 -2.07 -6.19 6.15
CA ARG A 66 -1.78 -6.91 4.91
C ARG A 66 -2.90 -6.73 3.89
N ALA A 67 -4.15 -6.81 4.32
CA ALA A 67 -5.30 -6.53 3.46
C ALA A 67 -5.30 -5.06 2.97
N ARG A 68 -4.98 -4.11 3.85
CA ARG A 68 -4.82 -2.69 3.47
C ARG A 68 -3.74 -2.49 2.41
N ALA A 69 -2.55 -3.07 2.61
CA ALA A 69 -1.45 -2.96 1.66
C ALA A 69 -1.82 -3.56 0.29
N LEU A 70 -2.41 -4.75 0.26
CA LEU A 70 -2.85 -5.38 -0.99
C LEU A 70 -3.97 -4.60 -1.69
N TYR A 71 -4.89 -4.00 -0.93
CA TYR A 71 -5.91 -3.12 -1.50
C TYR A 71 -5.29 -1.87 -2.15
N ILE A 72 -4.36 -1.20 -1.47
CA ILE A 72 -3.65 -0.04 -2.04
C ILE A 72 -2.84 -0.46 -3.28
N GLN A 73 -2.25 -1.65 -3.28
CA GLN A 73 -1.54 -2.20 -4.44
C GLN A 73 -2.48 -2.40 -5.63
N ALA A 74 -3.66 -2.98 -5.42
CA ALA A 74 -4.69 -3.12 -6.46
C ALA A 74 -5.08 -1.76 -7.05
N LEU A 75 -5.37 -0.76 -6.21
CA LEU A 75 -5.71 0.60 -6.68
C LEU A 75 -4.54 1.28 -7.43
N THR A 76 -3.30 0.93 -7.09
CA THR A 76 -2.12 1.44 -7.78
C THR A 76 -2.00 0.83 -9.17
N TYR A 77 -2.22 -0.48 -9.30
CA TYR A 77 -2.28 -1.16 -10.59
C TYR A 77 -3.45 -0.68 -11.46
N GLU A 78 -4.61 -0.40 -10.87
CA GLU A 78 -5.74 0.24 -11.56
C GLU A 78 -5.33 1.56 -12.22
N ARG A 79 -4.68 2.47 -11.46
CA ARG A 79 -4.20 3.75 -11.99
C ARG A 79 -3.18 3.59 -13.12
N MET A 80 -2.44 2.48 -13.12
CA MET A 80 -1.50 2.12 -14.17
C MET A 80 -2.13 1.32 -15.32
N GLN A 81 -3.45 1.10 -15.28
CA GLN A 81 -4.20 0.29 -16.24
C GLN A 81 -3.69 -1.16 -16.34
N ASN A 82 -3.04 -1.66 -15.30
CA ASN A 82 -2.52 -3.04 -15.23
C ASN A 82 -3.55 -3.97 -14.58
N VAL A 83 -4.60 -4.29 -15.33
CA VAL A 83 -5.73 -5.10 -14.86
C VAL A 83 -5.30 -6.47 -14.35
N GLN A 84 -4.30 -7.10 -14.97
CA GLN A 84 -3.86 -8.43 -14.56
C GLN A 84 -3.21 -8.39 -13.17
N ALA A 85 -2.37 -7.39 -12.90
CA ALA A 85 -1.73 -7.24 -11.60
C ALA A 85 -2.72 -6.76 -10.52
N GLU A 86 -3.69 -5.91 -10.89
CA GLU A 86 -4.81 -5.55 -10.00
C GLU A 86 -5.57 -6.79 -9.53
N LYS A 87 -5.95 -7.68 -10.46
CA LYS A 87 -6.65 -8.95 -10.14
C LYS A 87 -5.84 -9.83 -9.21
N GLU A 88 -4.53 -9.92 -9.43
CA GLU A 88 -3.63 -10.73 -8.59
C GLU A 88 -3.54 -10.16 -7.16
N SER A 89 -3.36 -8.85 -7.00
CA SER A 89 -3.37 -8.21 -5.68
C SER A 89 -4.70 -8.41 -4.94
N LEU A 90 -5.84 -8.29 -5.64
CA LEU A 90 -7.16 -8.53 -5.05
C LEU A 90 -7.35 -9.99 -4.64
N LYS A 91 -6.90 -10.94 -5.46
CA LYS A 91 -6.94 -12.37 -5.14
C LYS A 91 -6.16 -12.65 -3.85
N GLN A 92 -4.92 -12.17 -3.74
CA GLN A 92 -4.11 -12.33 -2.54
C GLN A 92 -4.77 -11.70 -1.30
N CYS A 93 -5.47 -10.58 -1.46
CA CYS A 93 -6.21 -9.94 -0.37
C CYS A 93 -7.38 -10.80 0.11
N LEU A 94 -8.08 -11.47 -0.81
CA LEU A 94 -9.22 -12.34 -0.51
C LEU A 94 -8.81 -13.68 0.10
N GLU A 95 -7.56 -14.10 -0.05
CA GLU A 95 -7.00 -15.31 0.57
C GLU A 95 -6.62 -15.12 2.05
N ILE A 96 -6.64 -13.89 2.56
CA ILE A 96 -6.41 -13.60 3.99
C ILE A 96 -7.53 -14.23 4.83
N LYS A 97 -7.17 -14.94 5.91
CA LYS A 97 -8.13 -15.75 6.67
C LYS A 97 -9.10 -14.90 7.49
N SER A 98 -8.64 -13.79 8.05
CA SER A 98 -9.45 -12.96 8.93
C SER A 98 -10.24 -11.92 8.13
N ALA A 99 -11.55 -11.86 8.40
CA ALA A 99 -12.39 -10.80 7.87
C ALA A 99 -11.96 -9.44 8.45
N SER A 100 -11.83 -8.44 7.58
CA SER A 100 -11.50 -7.06 7.96
C SER A 100 -12.22 -6.07 7.03
N ASN A 101 -12.30 -4.81 7.45
CA ASN A 101 -12.86 -3.75 6.60
C ASN A 101 -12.10 -3.65 5.28
N TRP A 102 -10.78 -3.80 5.30
CA TRP A 102 -9.94 -3.79 4.09
C TRP A 102 -10.18 -4.99 3.19
N GLN A 103 -10.35 -6.19 3.74
CA GLN A 103 -10.73 -7.35 2.92
C GLN A 103 -12.11 -7.15 2.26
N ASN A 104 -13.07 -6.55 2.96
CA ASN A 104 -14.37 -6.22 2.39
C ASN A 104 -14.23 -5.23 1.21
N LEU A 105 -13.32 -4.25 1.31
CA LEU A 105 -13.00 -3.36 0.20
C LEU A 105 -12.39 -4.10 -1.00
N CYS A 106 -11.47 -5.05 -0.75
CA CYS A 106 -10.95 -5.93 -1.80
C CYS A 106 -12.05 -6.73 -2.49
N LYS A 107 -13.01 -7.27 -1.73
CA LYS A 107 -14.16 -8.01 -2.27
C LYS A 107 -15.03 -7.14 -3.17
N SER A 108 -15.40 -5.95 -2.70
CA SER A 108 -16.20 -4.99 -3.49
C SER A 108 -15.47 -4.59 -4.77
N LYS A 109 -14.17 -4.30 -4.68
CA LYS A 109 -13.36 -3.95 -5.85
C LYS A 109 -13.29 -5.08 -6.86
N ASN A 110 -13.04 -6.31 -6.40
CA ASN A 110 -12.99 -7.49 -7.26
C ASN A 110 -14.33 -7.79 -7.93
N GLN A 111 -15.46 -7.51 -7.27
CA GLN A 111 -16.78 -7.63 -7.89
C GLN A 111 -16.95 -6.63 -9.03
N ILE A 112 -16.59 -5.36 -8.82
CA ILE A 112 -16.67 -4.32 -9.86
C ILE A 112 -15.78 -4.67 -11.07
N LEU A 113 -14.58 -5.19 -10.83
CA LEU A 113 -13.60 -5.51 -11.88
C LEU A 113 -13.99 -6.70 -12.77
N ASN A 114 -14.92 -7.54 -12.32
CA ASN A 114 -15.37 -8.74 -13.04
C ASN A 114 -16.84 -8.63 -13.51
N GLN A 115 -17.44 -7.44 -13.42
CA GLN A 115 -18.70 -7.10 -14.10
C GLN A 115 -18.44 -6.82 -15.58
#